data_AF-A0A4P7CFL1-F1
#
_entry.id   AF-A0A4P7CFL1-F1
#
_cell.length_a   1.000
_cell.length_b   1.000
_cell.length_c   1.000
_cell.angle_alpha   90.00
_cell.angle_beta   90.00
_cell.angle_gamma   90.00
#
_symmetry.space_group_name_H-M   'P 1'
#
loop_
_entity.id
_entity.type
_entity.pdbx_description
1 polymer ?
#
loop_
_entity_poly.entity_id
_entity_poly.type
_entity_poly.pdbx_seq_one_letter_code
_entity_poly.pdbx_strand_id
1 'polypeptide(L)'
;MTNQDIQQMIESRIAELNATAEQKKQELKLQLSQEMEKSEELLISLKNEQERLTNQLSLARENIAALEQPLQFNDIIHELEQSLTQENVDLEELSKTTQHSLQESMNQQMNELKAKLLSSQQDLAETLKESQATLTGTPAFWLKLNAQFQARFGDKIQKVKIKLAEQLESCAGKLKA
;
A
#
# COMPACT_ATOMS: atom_id res chain seq x y z
N MET A 1 -57.56 -23.13 33.63
CA MET A 1 -56.62 -23.33 32.51
C MET A 1 -56.38 -24.83 32.41
N THR A 2 -56.80 -25.44 31.32
CA THR A 2 -56.62 -26.88 31.09
C THR A 2 -55.22 -27.15 30.54
N ASN A 3 -54.69 -28.37 30.69
CA ASN A 3 -53.37 -28.74 30.12
C ASN A 3 -53.29 -28.48 28.60
N GLN A 4 -54.44 -28.53 27.91
CA GLN A 4 -54.57 -28.27 26.49
C GLN A 4 -54.32 -26.79 26.14
N ASP A 5 -54.77 -25.87 27.00
CA ASP A 5 -54.52 -24.43 26.85
C ASP A 5 -53.03 -24.09 27.04
N ILE A 6 -52.36 -24.80 27.97
CA ILE A 6 -50.93 -24.64 28.24
C ILE A 6 -50.10 -25.16 27.05
N GLN A 7 -50.47 -26.31 26.48
CA GLN A 7 -49.83 -26.85 25.28
C GLN A 7 -49.93 -25.89 24.09
N GLN A 8 -51.13 -25.35 23.81
CA GLN A 8 -51.32 -24.40 22.72
C GLN A 8 -50.55 -23.09 22.93
N MET A 9 -50.46 -22.60 24.17
CA MET A 9 -49.66 -21.42 24.50
C MET A 9 -48.16 -21.66 24.26
N ILE A 10 -47.65 -22.84 24.64
CA ILE A 10 -46.25 -23.22 24.43
C ILE A 10 -45.95 -23.36 22.92
N GLU A 11 -46.81 -24.02 22.16
CA GLU A 11 -46.64 -24.19 20.70
C GLU A 11 -46.65 -22.84 19.97
N SER A 12 -47.59 -21.96 20.32
CA SER A 12 -47.65 -20.59 19.79
C SER A 12 -46.37 -19.82 20.12
N ARG A 13 -45.87 -19.93 21.36
CA ARG A 13 -44.64 -19.24 21.77
C ARG A 13 -43.40 -19.77 21.06
N ILE A 14 -43.32 -21.08 20.82
CA ILE A 14 -42.23 -21.70 20.04
C ILE A 14 -42.28 -21.22 18.60
N ALA A 15 -43.47 -21.12 17.99
CA ALA A 15 -43.62 -20.63 16.62
C ALA A 15 -43.16 -19.16 16.50
N GLU A 16 -43.52 -18.29 17.45
CA GLU A 16 -43.05 -16.90 17.50
C GLU A 16 -41.53 -16.80 17.62
N LEU A 17 -40.93 -17.61 18.49
CA LEU A 17 -39.47 -17.63 18.68
C LEU A 17 -38.75 -18.11 17.41
N ASN A 18 -39.27 -19.14 16.75
CA ASN A 18 -38.71 -19.64 15.49
C ASN A 18 -38.83 -18.60 14.37
N ALA A 19 -39.96 -17.91 14.25
CA ALA A 19 -40.14 -16.83 13.28
C ALA A 19 -39.15 -15.67 13.54
N THR A 20 -38.99 -15.28 14.81
CA THR A 20 -38.03 -14.24 15.22
C THR A 20 -36.59 -14.65 14.93
N ALA A 21 -36.24 -15.92 15.20
CA ALA A 21 -34.91 -16.46 14.92
C ALA A 21 -34.61 -16.50 13.42
N GLU A 22 -35.58 -16.91 12.59
CA GLU A 22 -35.42 -16.94 11.14
C GLU A 22 -35.28 -15.52 10.56
N GLN A 23 -36.10 -14.57 11.03
CA GLN A 23 -35.98 -13.16 10.62
C GLN A 23 -34.59 -12.59 10.95
N LYS A 24 -34.09 -12.86 12.17
CA LYS A 24 -32.76 -12.41 12.59
C LYS A 24 -31.63 -13.10 11.83
N LYS A 25 -31.82 -14.37 11.45
CA LYS A 25 -30.88 -15.10 10.59
C LYS A 25 -30.76 -14.44 9.21
N GLN A 26 -31.90 -14.09 8.60
CA GLN A 26 -31.92 -13.43 7.29
C GLN A 26 -31.28 -12.03 7.36
N GLU A 27 -31.58 -11.26 8.41
CA GLU A 27 -30.97 -9.95 8.64
C GLU A 27 -29.44 -10.05 8.78
N LEU A 28 -28.95 -10.97 9.61
CA LEU A 28 -27.52 -11.19 9.80
C LEU A 28 -26.83 -11.68 8.52
N LYS A 29 -27.50 -12.51 7.72
CA LYS A 29 -26.99 -12.97 6.43
C LYS A 29 -26.83 -11.79 5.46
N LEU A 30 -27.82 -10.90 5.39
CA LEU A 30 -27.76 -9.70 4.56
C LEU A 30 -26.63 -8.75 5.00
N GLN A 31 -26.53 -8.49 6.31
CA GLN A 31 -25.45 -7.67 6.87
C GLN A 31 -24.08 -8.26 6.56
N LEU A 32 -23.91 -9.58 6.69
CA LEU A 32 -22.65 -10.24 6.38
C LEU A 32 -22.29 -10.09 4.90
N SER A 33 -23.23 -10.28 3.97
CA SER A 33 -22.99 -10.09 2.54
C SER A 33 -22.56 -8.66 2.22
N GLN A 34 -23.22 -7.65 2.80
CA GLN A 34 -22.84 -6.25 2.61
C GLN A 34 -21.44 -5.92 3.15
N GLU A 35 -21.06 -6.47 4.31
CA GLU A 35 -19.72 -6.27 4.86
C GLU A 35 -18.64 -7.03 4.06
N MET A 36 -18.99 -8.19 3.46
CA MET A 36 -18.09 -8.89 2.54
C MET A 36 -17.83 -8.07 1.27
N GLU A 37 -18.87 -7.52 0.65
CA GLU A 37 -18.73 -6.65 -0.54
C GLU A 37 -17.85 -5.43 -0.24
N LYS A 38 -18.09 -4.73 0.88
CA LYS A 38 -17.22 -3.61 1.31
C LYS A 38 -15.78 -4.04 1.55
N SER A 39 -15.57 -5.24 2.10
CA SER A 39 -14.23 -5.77 2.32
C SER A 39 -13.51 -6.07 1.00
N GLU A 40 -14.22 -6.56 0.00
CA GLU A 40 -13.66 -6.81 -1.34
C GLU A 40 -13.30 -5.49 -2.03
N GLU A 41 -14.17 -4.48 -1.98
CA GLU A 41 -13.89 -3.14 -2.50
C GLU A 41 -12.65 -2.52 -1.84
N LEU A 42 -12.52 -2.65 -0.51
CA LEU A 42 -11.33 -2.20 0.20
C LEU A 42 -10.07 -2.93 -0.26
N LEU A 43 -10.12 -4.26 -0.40
CA LEU A 43 -8.97 -5.05 -0.83
C LEU A 43 -8.50 -4.62 -2.24
N ILE A 44 -9.43 -4.33 -3.14
CA ILE A 44 -9.12 -3.80 -4.47
C ILE A 44 -8.46 -2.42 -4.35
N SER A 45 -9.03 -1.52 -3.55
CA SER A 45 -8.46 -0.18 -3.32
C SER A 45 -7.04 -0.25 -2.74
N LEU A 46 -6.82 -1.11 -1.74
CA LEU A 46 -5.50 -1.34 -1.13
C LEU A 46 -4.48 -1.87 -2.14
N LYS A 47 -4.87 -2.82 -3.01
CA LYS A 47 -4.00 -3.36 -4.05
C LYS A 47 -3.59 -2.27 -5.05
N ASN A 48 -4.55 -1.45 -5.49
CA ASN A 48 -4.28 -0.35 -6.41
C ASN A 48 -3.34 0.69 -5.80
N GLU A 49 -3.54 1.06 -4.54
CA GLU A 49 -2.63 1.97 -3.83
C GLU A 49 -1.22 1.37 -3.65
N GLN A 50 -1.13 0.07 -3.35
CA GLN A 50 0.16 -0.61 -3.25
C GLN A 50 0.93 -0.60 -4.57
N GLU A 51 0.25 -0.85 -5.69
CA GLU A 51 0.85 -0.80 -7.02
C GLU A 51 1.32 0.62 -7.36
N ARG A 52 0.47 1.63 -7.10
CA ARG A 52 0.80 3.05 -7.28
C ARG A 52 2.06 3.45 -6.51
N LEU A 53 2.13 3.13 -5.22
CA LEU A 53 3.29 3.43 -4.37
C LEU A 53 4.55 2.68 -4.82
N THR A 54 4.41 1.44 -5.29
CA THR A 54 5.53 0.65 -5.81
C THR A 54 6.14 1.30 -7.05
N ASN A 55 5.31 1.74 -7.99
CA ASN A 55 5.76 2.43 -9.21
C ASN A 55 6.51 3.73 -8.87
N GLN A 56 6.02 4.49 -7.90
CA GLN A 56 6.68 5.73 -7.48
C GLN A 56 8.00 5.50 -6.75
N LEU A 57 8.10 4.45 -5.94
CA LEU A 57 9.37 4.05 -5.35
C LEU A 57 10.39 3.65 -6.43
N SER A 58 9.95 3.00 -7.52
CA SER A 58 10.82 2.71 -8.67
C SER A 58 11.34 4.00 -9.30
N LEU A 59 10.44 4.94 -9.62
CA LEU A 59 10.82 6.23 -10.21
C LEU A 59 11.77 7.03 -9.30
N ALA A 60 11.50 7.06 -7.99
CA ALA A 60 12.38 7.73 -7.03
C ALA A 60 13.79 7.08 -7.00
N ARG A 61 13.88 5.75 -7.08
CA ARG A 61 15.16 5.05 -7.18
C ARG A 61 15.91 5.36 -8.46
N GLU A 62 15.22 5.42 -9.59
CA GLU A 62 15.81 5.82 -10.88
C GLU A 62 16.37 7.24 -10.82
N ASN A 63 15.62 8.17 -10.21
CA ASN A 63 16.07 9.55 -10.03
C ASN A 63 17.29 9.66 -9.11
N ILE A 64 17.34 8.88 -8.02
CA ILE A 64 18.53 8.80 -7.14
C ILE A 64 19.72 8.23 -7.92
N ALA A 65 19.54 7.14 -8.65
CA ALA A 65 20.59 6.54 -9.45
C ALA A 65 21.13 7.52 -10.51
N ALA A 66 20.27 8.34 -11.11
CA ALA A 66 20.67 9.39 -12.05
C ALA A 66 21.48 10.51 -11.39
N LEU A 67 21.20 10.84 -10.12
CA LEU A 67 21.97 11.83 -9.35
C LEU A 67 23.33 11.30 -8.89
N GLU A 68 23.46 9.98 -8.72
CA GLU A 68 24.73 9.32 -8.38
C GLU A 68 25.65 9.16 -9.60
N GLN A 69 25.15 9.32 -10.83
CA GLN A 69 25.99 9.25 -12.02
C GLN A 69 26.94 10.45 -12.09
N PRO A 70 28.23 10.23 -12.40
CA PRO A 70 29.16 11.32 -12.63
C PRO A 70 28.77 12.13 -13.87
N LEU A 71 29.06 13.42 -13.83
CA LEU A 71 28.92 14.30 -14.99
C LEU A 71 29.74 13.76 -16.16
N GLN A 72 29.16 13.84 -17.35
CA GLN A 72 29.75 13.31 -18.57
C GLN A 72 30.44 14.43 -19.34
N PHE A 73 31.75 14.30 -19.57
CA PHE A 73 32.54 15.28 -20.32
C PHE A 73 33.29 14.64 -21.49
N ASN A 74 32.93 13.41 -21.88
CA ASN A 74 33.69 12.62 -22.85
C ASN A 74 33.86 13.34 -24.19
N ASP A 75 32.83 14.03 -24.68
CA ASP A 75 32.89 14.76 -25.95
C ASP A 75 33.88 15.94 -25.87
N ILE A 76 33.84 16.69 -24.76
CA ILE A 76 34.76 17.82 -24.52
C ILE A 76 36.20 17.33 -24.36
N ILE A 77 36.39 16.22 -23.65
CA ILE A 77 37.70 15.58 -23.50
C ILE A 77 38.22 15.11 -24.87
N HIS A 78 37.36 14.52 -25.69
CA HIS A 78 37.73 14.05 -27.02
C HIS A 78 38.11 15.21 -27.96
N GLU A 79 37.35 16.31 -27.94
CA GLU A 79 37.66 17.53 -28.70
C GLU A 79 38.97 18.17 -28.26
N LEU A 80 39.25 18.18 -26.95
CA LEU A 80 40.53 18.63 -26.40
C LEU A 80 41.69 17.75 -26.91
N GLU A 81 41.55 16.44 -26.81
CA GLU A 81 42.55 15.47 -27.28
C GLU A 81 42.84 15.63 -28.77
N GLN A 82 41.80 15.79 -29.61
CA GLN A 82 41.97 16.05 -31.03
C GLN A 82 42.69 17.36 -31.29
N SER A 83 42.31 18.44 -30.60
CA SER A 83 42.92 19.75 -30.78
C SER A 83 44.41 19.75 -30.43
N LEU A 84 44.81 19.03 -29.37
CA LEU A 84 46.22 18.89 -28.97
C LEU A 84 47.11 18.18 -30.01
N THR A 85 46.53 17.46 -30.97
CA THR A 85 47.28 16.78 -32.03
C THR A 85 47.59 17.66 -33.25
N GLN A 86 47.09 18.91 -33.27
CA GLN A 86 47.29 19.84 -34.39
C GLN A 86 48.65 20.57 -34.29
N GLU A 87 49.35 20.70 -35.42
CA GLU A 87 50.75 21.22 -35.47
C GLU A 87 50.93 22.69 -35.01
N ASN A 88 49.87 23.51 -34.97
CA ASN A 88 49.95 24.94 -34.64
C ASN A 88 48.84 25.40 -33.67
N VAL A 89 48.48 24.57 -32.69
CA VAL A 89 47.43 24.96 -31.73
C VAL A 89 47.91 26.04 -30.76
N ASP A 90 47.10 27.09 -30.61
CA ASP A 90 47.26 28.06 -29.53
C ASP A 90 46.76 27.45 -28.22
N LEU A 91 47.71 27.08 -27.34
CA LEU A 91 47.41 26.44 -26.06
C LEU A 91 46.63 27.36 -25.11
N GLU A 92 46.79 28.69 -25.21
CA GLU A 92 46.11 29.63 -24.33
C GLU A 92 44.64 29.80 -24.75
N GLU A 93 44.39 29.88 -26.06
CA GLU A 93 43.04 29.91 -26.62
C GLU A 93 42.31 28.56 -26.40
N LEU A 94 43.00 27.44 -26.62
CA LEU A 94 42.46 26.10 -26.39
C LEU A 94 42.10 25.89 -24.91
N SER A 95 42.96 26.34 -23.98
CA SER A 95 42.70 26.26 -22.54
C SER A 95 41.46 27.06 -22.14
N LYS A 96 41.34 28.32 -22.62
CA LYS A 96 40.17 29.17 -22.34
C LYS A 96 38.88 28.57 -22.89
N THR A 97 38.93 28.08 -24.12
CA THR A 97 37.76 27.47 -24.80
C THR A 97 37.31 26.21 -24.08
N THR A 98 38.24 25.32 -23.75
CA THR A 98 37.94 24.09 -23.02
C THR A 98 37.38 24.37 -21.62
N GLN A 99 37.96 25.34 -20.91
CA GLN A 99 37.47 25.74 -19.60
C GLN A 99 36.04 26.30 -19.67
N HIS A 100 35.75 27.10 -20.70
CA HIS A 100 34.41 27.63 -20.93
C HIS A 100 33.40 26.51 -21.23
N SER A 101 33.73 25.60 -22.17
CA SER A 101 32.88 24.46 -22.52
C SER A 101 32.62 23.53 -21.34
N LEU A 102 33.63 23.26 -20.51
CA LEU A 102 33.47 22.47 -19.27
C LEU A 102 32.52 23.16 -18.30
N GLN A 103 32.67 24.47 -18.10
CA GLN A 103 31.82 25.23 -17.18
C GLN A 103 30.37 25.30 -17.68
N GLU A 104 30.15 25.50 -18.98
CA GLU A 104 28.82 25.52 -19.58
C GLU A 104 28.15 24.14 -19.48
N SER A 105 28.86 23.08 -19.87
CA SER A 105 28.36 21.70 -19.80
C SER A 105 28.06 21.26 -18.36
N MET A 106 28.94 21.62 -17.41
CA MET A 106 28.70 21.37 -15.98
C MET A 106 27.43 22.07 -15.49
N ASN A 107 27.26 23.36 -15.81
CA ASN A 107 26.07 24.12 -15.41
C ASN A 107 24.79 23.55 -16.05
N GLN A 108 24.84 23.16 -17.33
CA GLN A 108 23.70 22.59 -18.02
C GLN A 108 23.27 21.27 -17.38
N GLN A 109 24.20 20.32 -17.23
CA GLN A 109 23.92 19.01 -16.61
C GLN A 109 23.40 19.17 -15.18
N MET A 110 23.98 20.09 -14.39
CA MET A 110 23.54 20.35 -13.03
C MET A 110 22.12 20.94 -12.97
N ASN A 111 21.79 21.84 -13.90
CA ASN A 111 20.44 22.42 -13.98
C ASN A 111 19.41 21.39 -14.42
N GLU A 112 19.74 20.50 -15.36
CA GLU A 112 18.87 19.41 -15.78
C GLU A 112 18.59 18.42 -14.64
N LEU A 113 19.63 18.02 -13.89
CA LEU A 113 19.48 17.17 -12.70
C LEU A 113 18.63 17.85 -11.63
N LYS A 114 18.84 19.15 -11.38
CA LYS A 114 18.05 19.94 -10.43
C LYS A 114 16.59 20.02 -10.84
N ALA A 115 16.30 20.24 -12.12
CA ALA A 115 14.93 20.29 -12.64
C ALA A 115 14.21 18.94 -12.47
N LYS A 116 14.89 17.84 -12.81
CA LYS A 116 14.36 16.47 -12.61
C LYS A 116 14.08 16.18 -11.14
N LEU A 117 15.00 16.55 -10.23
CA LEU A 117 14.81 16.37 -8.79
C LEU A 117 13.62 17.17 -8.25
N LEU A 118 13.47 18.44 -8.65
CA LEU A 118 12.36 19.28 -8.23
C LEU A 118 11.00 18.72 -8.71
N SER A 119 10.93 18.27 -9.96
CA SER A 119 9.73 17.60 -10.49
C SER A 119 9.39 16.35 -9.69
N SER A 120 10.37 15.47 -9.47
CA SER A 120 10.16 14.24 -8.69
C SER A 120 9.75 14.52 -7.25
N GLN A 121 10.29 15.58 -6.63
CA GLN A 121 9.90 15.99 -5.28
C GLN A 121 8.44 16.47 -5.24
N GLN A 122 8.00 17.20 -6.26
CA GLN A 122 6.62 17.66 -6.37
C GLN A 122 5.65 16.49 -6.55
N ASP A 123 5.97 15.54 -7.43
CA ASP A 123 5.15 14.34 -7.69
C ASP A 123 4.99 13.47 -6.41
N LEU A 124 6.08 13.32 -5.65
CA LEU A 124 6.05 12.62 -4.36
C LEU A 124 5.21 13.35 -3.32
N ALA A 125 5.30 14.68 -3.26
CA ALA A 125 4.51 15.49 -2.33
C ALA A 125 3.01 15.44 -2.64
N GLU A 126 2.65 15.48 -3.92
CA GLU A 126 1.25 15.37 -4.37
C GLU A 126 0.69 13.98 -4.06
N THR A 127 1.45 12.93 -4.31
CA THR A 127 1.07 11.57 -3.95
C THR A 127 0.88 11.41 -2.45
N LEU A 128 1.81 11.93 -1.65
CA LEU A 128 1.71 11.88 -0.19
C LEU A 128 0.41 12.55 0.27
N LYS A 129 0.06 13.70 -0.31
CA LYS A 129 -1.18 14.42 -0.01
C LYS A 129 -2.43 13.61 -0.38
N GLU A 130 -2.46 13.00 -1.57
CA GLU A 130 -3.56 12.12 -1.99
C GLU A 130 -3.68 10.90 -1.09
N SER A 131 -2.57 10.23 -0.79
CA SER A 131 -2.54 9.06 0.08
C SER A 131 -3.02 9.41 1.50
N GLN A 132 -2.60 10.56 2.04
CA GLN A 132 -3.10 11.06 3.32
C GLN A 132 -4.59 11.38 3.29
N ALA A 133 -5.13 11.93 2.20
CA ALA A 133 -6.57 12.16 2.07
C ALA A 133 -7.36 10.83 2.08
N THR A 134 -6.87 9.82 1.37
CA THR A 134 -7.48 8.47 1.33
C THR A 134 -7.36 7.75 2.69
N LEU A 135 -6.23 7.92 3.37
CA LEU A 135 -5.91 7.25 4.64
C LEU A 135 -6.41 7.99 5.89
N THR A 136 -6.88 9.24 5.83
CA THR A 136 -7.40 9.93 7.03
C THR A 136 -8.90 9.70 7.25
N GLY A 137 -9.66 9.27 6.23
CA GLY A 137 -11.07 8.89 6.37
C GLY A 137 -11.32 7.48 6.94
N THR A 138 -10.34 6.59 6.86
CA THR A 138 -10.46 5.14 7.10
C THR A 138 -10.06 4.63 8.49
N PRO A 139 -9.04 5.15 9.22
CA PRO A 139 -8.50 4.51 10.42
C PRO A 139 -9.48 4.53 11.58
N ALA A 140 -10.23 5.63 11.78
CA ALA A 140 -11.22 5.73 12.85
C ALA A 140 -12.40 4.78 12.61
N PHE A 141 -12.82 4.61 11.35
CA PHE A 141 -13.86 3.66 10.97
C PHE A 141 -13.40 2.22 11.14
N TRP A 142 -12.19 1.88 10.67
CA TRP A 142 -11.60 0.54 10.84
C TRP A 142 -11.33 0.19 12.29
N LEU A 143 -10.84 1.13 13.11
CA LEU A 143 -10.67 0.92 14.55
C LEU A 143 -12.02 0.67 15.23
N LYS A 144 -13.07 1.40 14.83
CA LYS A 144 -14.42 1.22 15.38
C LYS A 144 -15.04 -0.12 14.94
N LEU A 145 -14.88 -0.50 13.67
CA LEU A 145 -15.34 -1.80 13.14
C LEU A 145 -14.59 -2.95 13.80
N ASN A 146 -13.27 -2.88 13.90
CA ASN A 146 -12.45 -3.90 14.54
C ASN A 146 -12.79 -4.02 16.04
N ALA A 147 -13.02 -2.91 16.74
CA ALA A 147 -13.48 -2.93 18.13
C ALA A 147 -14.87 -3.58 18.27
N GLN A 148 -15.81 -3.28 17.37
CA GLN A 148 -17.14 -3.93 17.37
C GLN A 148 -17.06 -5.42 17.03
N PHE A 149 -16.19 -5.79 16.09
CA PHE A 149 -15.97 -7.17 15.70
C PHE A 149 -15.33 -7.98 16.84
N GLN A 150 -14.31 -7.43 17.50
CA GLN A 150 -13.70 -8.00 18.69
C GLN A 150 -14.72 -8.13 19.84
N ALA A 151 -15.55 -7.12 20.09
CA ALA A 151 -16.56 -7.18 21.15
C ALA A 151 -17.64 -8.24 20.88
N ARG A 152 -18.02 -8.47 19.62
CA ARG A 152 -19.08 -9.45 19.26
C ARG A 152 -18.56 -10.87 19.05
N PHE A 153 -17.35 -11.01 18.51
CA PHE A 153 -16.83 -12.29 18.04
C PHE A 153 -15.53 -12.70 18.71
N GLY A 154 -14.86 -11.81 19.44
CA GLY A 154 -13.59 -12.10 20.12
C GLY A 154 -13.66 -13.35 21.00
N ASP A 155 -14.64 -13.41 21.91
CA ASP A 155 -14.86 -14.57 22.78
C ASP A 155 -15.15 -15.87 22.01
N LYS A 156 -15.86 -15.78 20.88
CA LYS A 156 -16.18 -16.95 20.05
C LYS A 156 -14.95 -17.43 19.28
N ILE A 157 -14.16 -16.51 18.74
CA ILE A 157 -12.90 -16.80 18.04
C ILE A 157 -11.88 -17.38 19.02
N GLN A 158 -11.79 -16.84 20.24
CA GLN A 158 -10.93 -17.34 21.30
C GLN A 158 -11.31 -18.78 21.68
N LYS A 159 -12.60 -19.05 21.89
CA LYS A 159 -13.11 -20.40 22.23
C LYS A 159 -12.88 -21.41 21.11
N VAL A 160 -13.04 -21.01 19.85
CA VAL A 160 -12.75 -21.87 18.69
C VAL A 160 -11.25 -22.15 18.58
N LYS A 161 -10.39 -21.15 18.78
CA LYS A 161 -8.92 -21.36 18.81
C LYS A 161 -8.50 -22.34 19.90
N ILE A 162 -9.05 -22.20 21.11
CA ILE A 162 -8.76 -23.11 22.23
C ILE A 162 -9.19 -24.53 21.88
N LYS A 163 -10.41 -24.72 21.38
CA LYS A 163 -10.88 -26.05 20.94
C LYS A 163 -10.05 -26.65 19.82
N LEU A 164 -9.60 -25.82 18.87
CA LEU A 164 -8.74 -26.26 17.77
C LEU A 164 -7.36 -26.70 18.30
N ALA A 165 -6.80 -25.95 19.25
CA ALA A 165 -5.53 -26.29 19.90
C ALA A 165 -5.64 -27.61 20.69
N GLU A 166 -6.71 -27.80 21.46
CA GLU A 166 -7.00 -29.05 22.19
C GLU A 166 -7.15 -30.24 21.24
N GLN A 167 -7.80 -30.05 20.09
CA GLN A 167 -7.92 -31.10 19.07
C GLN A 167 -6.59 -31.43 18.40
N LEU A 168 -5.76 -30.41 18.12
CA LEU A 168 -4.43 -30.60 17.56
C LEU A 168 -3.49 -31.31 18.54
N GLU A 169 -3.54 -30.97 19.83
CA GLU A 169 -2.80 -31.70 20.88
C GLU A 169 -3.28 -33.14 21.03
N SER A 170 -4.59 -33.37 21.00
CA SER A 170 -5.15 -34.73 21.04
C SER A 170 -4.72 -35.57 19.83
N CYS A 171 -4.74 -34.99 18.63
CA CYS A 171 -4.26 -35.64 17.41
C CYS A 171 -2.75 -35.91 17.46
N ALA A 172 -1.94 -34.97 17.94
CA ALA A 172 -0.50 -35.15 18.10
C ALA A 172 -0.17 -36.22 19.16
N GLY A 173 -0.94 -36.30 20.24
CA GLY A 173 -0.81 -37.36 21.25
C GLY A 173 -1.15 -38.75 20.71
N LYS A 174 -2.17 -38.86 19.86
CA LYS A 174 -2.55 -40.11 19.17
C LYS A 174 -1.56 -40.54 18.08
N LEU A 175 -0.80 -39.61 17.51
CA LEU A 175 0.27 -39.90 16.55
C LEU A 175 1.59 -40.32 17.21
N LYS A 176 1.74 -40.06 18.52
CA LYS A 176 2.91 -40.46 19.33
C LYS A 176 2.70 -41.78 20.11
N ALA A 177 1.46 -42.24 20.25
CA ALA A 177 1.09 -43.51 20.87
C ALA A 177 1.03 -44.63 19.81
#